data_AF-A0A074X2M4-F1
#
_entry.id   AF-A0A074X2M4-F1
#
_cell.length_a   1.000
_cell.length_b   1.000
_cell.length_c   1.000
_cell.angle_alpha   90.00
_cell.angle_beta   90.00
_cell.angle_gamma   90.00
#
_symmetry.space_group_name_H-M   'P 1'
#
loop_
_entity.id
_entity.type
_entity.pdbx_description
1 polymer ?
#
loop_
_entity_poly.entity_id
_entity_poly.type
_entity_poly.pdbx_seq_one_letter_code
_entity_poly.pdbx_strand_id
1 'polypeptide(L)' 'MAVVLSLPTELLCQIADSVDSTDLGNMRLVCKPLRDAANRAFGIAHVKNRRHVLTQKSIEALLEIVTHPTLGAYV' A
#
# COMPACT_ATOMS: atom_id res chain seq x y z
N MET A 1 -12.94 13.27 18.48
CA MET A 1 -11.71 12.91 17.74
C MET A 1 -11.67 11.40 17.61
N ALA A 2 -11.35 10.85 16.43
CA ALA A 2 -11.24 9.40 16.27
C ALA A 2 -10.00 8.92 17.04
N VAL A 3 -10.20 8.08 18.07
CA VAL A 3 -9.15 7.62 19.00
C VAL A 3 -7.99 6.94 18.29
N VAL A 4 -8.27 6.25 17.18
CA VAL A 4 -7.25 5.57 16.36
C VAL A 4 -6.28 6.58 15.75
N LEU A 5 -6.75 7.73 15.26
CA LEU A 5 -5.89 8.72 14.57
C LEU A 5 -5.00 9.52 15.52
N SER A 6 -5.22 9.44 16.83
CA SER A 6 -4.32 10.02 17.84
C SER A 6 -3.17 9.10 18.24
N LEU A 7 -3.12 7.86 17.72
CA LEU A 7 -2.01 6.95 17.97
C LEU A 7 -0.74 7.41 17.21
N PRO A 8 0.46 7.12 17.76
CA PRO A 8 1.71 7.27 17.02
C PRO A 8 1.70 6.50 15.69
N THR A 9 2.44 7.01 14.71
CA THR A 9 2.52 6.41 13.36
C THR A 9 2.98 4.95 13.40
N GLU A 10 3.87 4.60 14.32
CA GLU A 10 4.37 3.23 14.51
C GLU A 10 3.24 2.26 14.85
N LEU A 11 2.29 2.68 15.70
CA LEU A 11 1.13 1.86 16.04
C LEU A 11 0.14 1.79 14.87
N LEU A 12 -0.01 2.87 14.10
CA LEU A 12 -0.81 2.84 12.87
C LEU A 12 -0.22 1.86 11.84
N CYS A 13 1.11 1.82 11.71
CA CYS A 13 1.81 0.87 10.86
C CYS A 13 1.64 -0.57 11.35
N GLN A 14 1.73 -0.82 12.66
CA GLN A 14 1.49 -2.16 13.23
C GLN A 14 0.04 -2.63 13.02
N ILE A 15 -0.92 -1.72 13.15
CA ILE A 15 -2.32 -2.00 12.80
C ILE A 15 -2.40 -2.37 11.32
N ALA A 16 -1.80 -1.57 10.43
CA ALA A 16 -1.80 -1.86 8.99
C ALA A 16 -1.16 -3.21 8.65
N ASP A 17 -0.06 -3.59 9.31
CA ASP A 17 0.59 -4.89 9.13
C ASP A 17 -0.30 -6.07 9.59
N SER A 18 -1.33 -5.80 10.41
CA SER A 18 -2.31 -6.80 10.88
C SER A 18 -3.62 -6.81 10.08
N VAL A 19 -3.80 -5.89 9.13
CA VAL A 19 -4.99 -5.79 8.29
C VAL A 19 -4.90 -6.78 7.14
N ASP A 20 -6.01 -7.47 6.85
CA ASP A 20 -6.10 -8.37 5.70
C ASP A 20 -5.76 -7.66 4.40
N SER A 21 -5.04 -8.35 3.50
CA SER A 21 -4.55 -7.74 2.27
C SER A 21 -5.68 -7.14 1.40
N THR A 22 -6.88 -7.71 1.46
CA THR A 22 -8.09 -7.23 0.79
C THR A 22 -8.58 -5.89 1.32
N ASP A 23 -8.32 -5.57 2.58
CA ASP A 23 -8.80 -4.36 3.26
C ASP A 23 -7.77 -3.24 3.33
N LEU A 24 -6.50 -3.52 3.02
CA LEU A 24 -5.45 -2.50 2.92
C LEU A 24 -5.80 -1.40 1.90
N GLY A 25 -6.51 -1.75 0.82
CA GLY A 25 -7.03 -0.76 -0.13
C GLY A 25 -8.03 0.19 0.52
N ASN A 26 -8.99 -0.35 1.29
CA ASN A 26 -9.99 0.43 2.01
C ASN A 26 -9.33 1.35 3.05
N MET A 27 -8.37 0.83 3.82
CA MET A 27 -7.61 1.61 4.79
C MET A 27 -6.88 2.81 4.14
N ARG A 28 -6.32 2.61 2.94
CA ARG A 28 -5.67 3.67 2.17
C ARG A 28 -6.61 4.76 1.67
N LEU A 29 -7.91 4.49 1.58
CA LEU A 29 -8.91 5.45 1.11
C LEU A 29 -9.54 6.28 2.25
N VAL A 30 -9.34 5.91 3.51
CA VAL A 30 -9.97 6.60 4.65
C VAL A 30 -9.41 8.02 4.83
N CYS A 31 -8.10 8.16 4.99
CA CYS A 31 -7.45 9.47 5.22
C CYS A 31 -5.93 9.39 5.03
N LYS A 32 -5.25 10.55 5.03
CA LYS A 32 -3.79 10.63 4.80
C LYS A 32 -2.97 9.79 5.80
N PRO A 33 -3.16 9.89 7.13
CA PRO A 33 -2.35 9.11 8.08
C PRO A 33 -2.48 7.59 7.91
N LEU A 34 -3.70 7.10 7.72
CA LEU A 34 -3.95 5.66 7.54
C LEU A 34 -3.42 5.16 6.19
N ARG A 35 -3.54 5.98 5.14
CA ARG A 35 -2.90 5.69 3.85
C ARG A 35 -1.41 5.56 3.98
N ASP A 36 -0.78 6.50 4.66
CA ASP A 36 0.67 6.56 4.76
C ASP A 36 1.20 5.37 5.59
N ALA A 37 0.51 5.02 6.68
CA ALA A 37 0.77 3.81 7.47
C ALA A 37 0.58 2.51 6.67
N ALA A 38 -0.46 2.44 5.82
CA ALA A 38 -0.79 1.25 5.04
C ALA A 38 0.07 1.04 3.80
N ASN A 39 0.83 2.05 3.35
CA ASN A 39 1.61 1.94 2.10
C ASN A 39 2.60 0.78 2.10
N ARG A 40 3.26 0.51 3.24
CA ARG A 40 4.22 -0.59 3.35
C ARG A 40 3.55 -1.96 3.23
N ALA A 41 2.55 -2.21 4.08
CA ALA A 41 1.79 -3.46 4.06
C ALA A 41 1.15 -3.69 2.67
N PHE A 42 0.56 -2.64 2.09
CA PHE A 42 -0.04 -2.69 0.76
C PHE A 42 0.99 -3.01 -0.33
N GLY A 43 2.14 -2.34 -0.31
CA GLY A 43 3.22 -2.58 -1.26
C GLY A 43 3.72 -4.02 -1.21
N ILE A 44 3.96 -4.54 0.00
CA ILE A 44 4.39 -5.93 0.17
C ILE A 44 3.33 -6.92 -0.32
N ALA A 45 2.06 -6.69 -0.01
CA ALA A 45 0.97 -7.60 -0.35
C ALA A 45 0.64 -7.61 -1.85
N HIS A 46 0.63 -6.45 -2.50
CA HIS A 46 0.08 -6.28 -3.86
C HIS A 46 1.10 -5.94 -4.94
N VAL A 47 2.29 -5.47 -4.56
CA VAL A 47 3.30 -4.98 -5.51
C VAL A 47 4.49 -5.94 -5.60
N LYS A 48 5.03 -6.37 -4.45
CA LYS A 48 6.31 -7.10 -4.35
C LYS A 48 6.39 -8.43 -5.09
N ASN A 49 5.34 -9.25 -5.08
CA ASN A 49 5.41 -10.61 -5.61
C ASN A 49 4.58 -10.79 -6.90
N ARG A 50 4.51 -9.77 -7.76
CA ARG A 50 3.68 -9.85 -8.96
C ARG A 50 4.29 -10.73 -10.05
N ARG A 51 3.48 -11.66 -10.56
CA ARG A 51 3.73 -12.36 -11.82
C ARG A 51 3.17 -11.50 -12.95
N HIS A 52 4.03 -10.76 -13.63
CA HIS A 52 3.61 -9.95 -14.78
C HIS A 52 3.32 -10.87 -15.96
N VAL A 53 2.14 -10.72 -16.56
CA VAL A 53 1.86 -11.32 -17.88
C VAL A 53 2.61 -10.48 -18.91
N LEU A 54 3.32 -11.11 -19.84
CA LEU A 54 4.08 -10.38 -20.87
C LEU A 54 3.13 -9.86 -21.97
N THR A 55 2.40 -8.80 -21.65
CA THR A 55 1.57 -8.03 -22.59
C THR A 55 1.95 -6.56 -22.53
N GLN A 56 1.70 -5.80 -23.60
CA GLN A 56 1.96 -4.35 -23.62
C GLN A 56 1.31 -3.65 -22.42
N LYS A 57 0.02 -3.92 -22.17
CA LYS A 57 -0.73 -3.34 -21.04
C LYS A 57 -0.08 -3.63 -19.69
N SER A 58 0.42 -4.85 -19.49
CA SER A 58 1.07 -5.24 -18.24
C SER A 58 2.43 -4.57 -18.05
N ILE A 59 3.16 -4.32 -19.14
CA ILE A 59 4.44 -3.61 -19.12
C ILE A 59 4.22 -2.12 -18.84
N GLU A 60 3.22 -1.49 -19.47
CA GLU A 60 2.83 -0.10 -19.20
C GLU A 60 2.42 0.08 -17.74
N ALA A 61 1.58 -0.81 -17.20
CA ALA A 61 1.21 -0.78 -15.79
C ALA A 61 2.44 -0.94 -14.88
N LEU A 62 3.36 -1.86 -15.20
CA LEU A 62 4.61 -2.01 -14.45
C LEU A 62 5.42 -0.71 -14.45
N LEU A 63 5.53 -0.03 -15.60
CA LEU A 63 6.22 1.26 -15.72
C LEU A 63 5.58 2.34 -14.82
N GLU A 64 4.26 2.42 -14.79
CA GLU A 64 3.53 3.33 -13.90
C GLU A 64 3.83 3.05 -12.42
N ILE A 65 3.93 1.78 -12.04
CA ILE A 65 4.18 1.39 -10.65
C ILE A 65 5.63 1.68 -10.25
N VAL A 66 6.63 1.33 -11.07
CA VAL A 66 8.05 1.59 -10.74
C VAL A 66 8.35 3.08 -10.65
N THR A 67 7.64 3.92 -11.41
CA THR A 67 7.80 5.37 -11.38
C THR A 67 6.97 6.05 -10.28
N HIS A 68 6.10 5.32 -9.59
CA HIS A 68 5.26 5.88 -8.54
C HIS A 68 6.09 6.19 -7.27
N PRO A 69 6.04 7.43 -6.73
CA PRO A 69 6.93 7.87 -5.64
C PRO A 69 6.83 7.04 -4.37
N THR A 70 5.64 6.51 -4.08
CA THR A 70 5.39 5.65 -2.91
C THR A 70 5.52 4.15 -3.20
N LEU A 71 5.02 3.67 -4.34
CA LEU A 71 4.88 2.24 -4.61
C LEU A 71 6.07 1.64 -5.35
N GLY A 72 6.86 2.46 -6.05
CA GLY A 72 8.03 2.01 -6.79
C GLY A 72 9.09 1.34 -5.93
N ALA A 73 9.19 1.72 -4.64
CA ALA A 73 10.08 1.08 -3.67
C ALA A 73 9.73 -0.37 -3.33
N TYR A 74 8.57 -0.87 -3.77
CA TYR A 74 8.09 -2.22 -3.50
C TYR A 74 8.04 -3.09 -4.75
N VAL A 75 8.44 -2.58 -5.92
CA VAL A 75 8.56 -3.37 -7.16
C VAL A 75 9.85 -4.15 -7.18
#